data_AF-A0A177B8T3-F1
#
_entry.id   AF-A0A177B8T3-F1
#
_cell.length_a   1.000
_cell.length_b   1.000
_cell.length_c   1.000
_cell.angle_alpha   90.00
_cell.angle_beta   90.00
_cell.angle_gamma   90.00
#
_symmetry.space_group_name_H-M   'P 1'
#
loop_
_entity.id
_entity.type
_entity.pdbx_description
1 polymer ?
#
loop_
_entity_poly.entity_id
_entity_poly.type
_entity_poly.pdbx_seq_one_letter_code
_entity_poly.pdbx_strand_id
1 'polypeptide(L)'
;MGIILLLSVPKFDTHSPLKYTNNTLNLKTFSETTIAKKLPNHKSNLIVLLFLIFGLVLTDFGCDACQTPSRTYMLEILPSQEHHRGLSYFTLMAGLGGTIGYAMQSIDWQSMVSYHSSDVLSHSHITFYVALVCYILCVLLSISTQKEKTLQEIINTSNSNPDNYESIINDDLGETNQTKFTNFNFKNLYASIVNMPKSMYILCLTNYFSWISLVCYSLYFTSFVGTVIYKGNPTAAALNPNRILYDNGVRFGSFSMSFYTLSSSLKQIYFFGHFIYSIGSMIMFILPYKYVTIILSPTVGIMYATLFTIPYRLVAIYHEKNVDSARRFV
;
A
#
# COMPACT_ATOMS: atom_id res chain seq x y z
N MET A 1 12.96 -12.37 -4.34
CA MET A 1 14.25 -11.66 -4.50
C MET A 1 14.81 -11.32 -3.12
N GLY A 2 15.26 -12.34 -2.37
CA GLY A 2 15.54 -12.21 -0.92
C GLY A 2 16.74 -13.01 -0.41
N ILE A 3 17.64 -13.48 -1.29
CA ILE A 3 18.74 -14.38 -0.90
C ILE A 3 20.13 -13.71 -1.01
N ILE A 4 20.25 -12.50 -1.57
CA ILE A 4 21.55 -11.86 -1.80
C ILE A 4 21.97 -10.88 -0.67
N LEU A 5 21.09 -10.55 0.29
CA LEU A 5 21.38 -9.57 1.35
C LEU A 5 22.10 -10.11 2.59
N LEU A 6 22.47 -11.40 2.65
CA LEU A 6 23.03 -12.02 3.86
C LEU A 6 24.57 -12.02 3.96
N LEU A 7 25.32 -11.48 2.99
CA LEU A 7 26.79 -11.65 2.94
C LEU A 7 27.64 -10.38 3.09
N SER A 8 27.12 -9.23 3.50
CA SER A 8 27.98 -8.02 3.66
C SER A 8 27.56 -7.05 4.77
N VAL A 9 27.50 -7.54 6.00
CA VAL A 9 27.64 -6.65 7.17
C VAL A 9 28.96 -6.98 7.88
N PRO A 10 29.91 -6.02 7.96
CA PRO A 10 31.19 -6.26 8.63
C PRO A 10 30.97 -6.39 10.14
N LYS A 11 31.53 -7.46 10.73
CA LYS A 11 31.63 -7.67 12.18
C LYS A 11 32.43 -6.52 12.80
N PHE A 12 31.88 -5.88 13.83
CA PHE A 12 32.60 -4.92 14.66
C PHE A 12 32.86 -5.58 16.01
N ASP A 13 34.10 -6.03 16.24
CA ASP A 13 34.54 -6.58 17.53
C ASP A 13 34.60 -5.49 18.60
N THR A 14 33.98 -5.79 19.74
CA THR A 14 33.97 -4.97 20.95
C THR A 14 35.13 -5.36 21.86
N HIS A 15 36.15 -4.51 22.03
CA HIS A 15 36.99 -4.54 23.24
C HIS A 15 37.57 -3.17 23.65
N SER A 16 37.34 -2.86 24.93
CA SER A 16 38.11 -2.00 25.87
C SER A 16 37.67 -0.53 26.10
N PRO A 17 37.80 -0.01 27.35
CA PRO A 17 36.88 0.96 27.94
C PRO A 17 37.43 2.40 28.00
N LEU A 18 36.54 3.39 27.86
CA LEU A 18 36.86 4.82 27.96
C LEU A 18 36.90 5.27 29.44
N LYS A 19 38.10 5.70 29.90
CA LYS A 19 38.29 6.51 31.12
C LYS A 19 37.75 7.92 30.88
N TYR A 20 36.91 8.40 31.80
CA TYR A 20 36.45 9.79 31.87
C TYR A 20 37.54 10.68 32.48
N THR A 21 37.82 11.83 31.87
CA THR A 21 38.47 12.95 32.55
C THR A 21 37.87 14.26 32.06
N ASN A 22 37.45 15.07 33.02
CA ASN A 22 36.77 16.35 32.87
C ASN A 22 37.68 17.40 32.25
N ASN A 23 37.14 18.28 31.40
CA ASN A 23 37.30 19.73 31.51
C ASN A 23 36.46 20.47 30.46
N THR A 24 35.62 21.36 30.98
CA THR A 24 34.85 22.39 30.28
C THR A 24 35.77 23.50 29.78
N LEU A 25 35.92 23.68 28.46
CA LEU A 25 36.19 24.97 27.78
C LEU A 25 36.48 24.73 26.28
N ASN A 26 35.49 25.02 25.43
CA ASN A 26 35.57 25.49 24.02
C ASN A 26 34.33 25.05 23.21
N LEU A 27 33.21 25.70 23.52
CA LEU A 27 31.85 25.40 23.05
C LEU A 27 31.49 26.05 21.68
N LYS A 28 32.49 26.40 20.85
CA LYS A 28 32.24 26.95 19.49
C LYS A 28 33.12 26.38 18.37
N THR A 29 34.23 25.71 18.68
CA THR A 29 35.15 25.09 17.69
C THR A 29 35.07 23.56 17.64
N PHE A 30 34.31 22.92 18.55
CA PHE A 30 34.07 21.47 18.56
C PHE A 30 32.88 21.04 17.69
N SER A 31 32.09 22.00 17.20
CA SER A 31 30.93 21.77 16.32
C SER A 31 31.33 21.37 14.90
N GLU A 32 32.44 21.87 14.37
CA GLU A 32 32.82 21.59 12.97
C GLU A 32 33.74 20.36 12.82
N THR A 33 34.54 20.04 13.84
CA THR A 33 35.47 18.90 13.78
C THR A 33 34.83 17.55 14.13
N THR A 34 33.68 17.56 14.81
CA THR A 34 32.93 16.32 15.12
C THR A 34 31.98 15.89 13.99
N ILE A 35 31.52 16.84 13.16
CA ILE A 35 30.71 16.55 11.96
C ILE A 35 31.56 15.85 10.88
N ALA A 36 32.87 16.09 10.86
CA ALA A 36 33.78 15.47 9.88
C ALA A 36 34.33 14.09 10.28
N LYS A 37 34.16 13.61 11.52
CA LYS A 37 34.85 12.40 12.01
C LYS A 37 33.97 11.17 12.29
N LYS A 38 32.70 11.19 11.87
CA LYS A 38 31.88 9.97 11.84
C LYS A 38 30.95 9.94 10.63
N LEU A 39 31.56 10.04 9.45
CA LEU A 39 30.94 9.62 8.21
C LEU A 39 31.29 8.13 8.00
N PRO A 40 30.45 7.17 8.41
CA PRO A 40 30.66 5.79 8.02
C PRO A 40 30.61 5.73 6.49
N ASN A 41 31.65 5.16 5.90
CA ASN A 41 31.88 4.92 4.46
C ASN A 41 30.75 5.39 3.52
N HIS A 42 30.84 6.62 3.00
CA HIS A 42 29.77 7.28 2.23
C HIS A 42 29.30 6.48 1.00
N LYS A 43 30.18 5.64 0.41
CA LYS A 43 29.84 4.81 -0.76
C LYS A 43 28.97 3.58 -0.41
N SER A 44 29.23 2.87 0.69
CA SER A 44 28.44 1.69 1.07
C SER A 44 27.02 2.08 1.49
N ASN A 45 26.88 3.21 2.18
CA ASN A 45 25.56 3.70 2.62
C ASN A 45 24.72 4.21 1.44
N LEU A 46 25.33 4.80 0.42
CA LEU A 46 24.63 5.22 -0.79
C LEU A 46 24.10 4.01 -1.58
N ILE A 47 24.90 2.96 -1.72
CA ILE A 47 24.48 1.73 -2.42
C ILE A 47 23.33 1.06 -1.68
N VAL A 48 23.39 0.97 -0.36
CA VAL A 48 22.30 0.43 0.46
C VAL A 48 21.03 1.29 0.33
N LEU A 49 21.16 2.63 0.36
CA LEU A 49 20.03 3.54 0.19
C LEU A 49 19.41 3.41 -1.21
N LEU A 50 20.22 3.36 -2.27
CA LEU A 50 19.74 3.17 -3.64
C LEU A 50 19.01 1.83 -3.80
N PHE A 51 19.56 0.76 -3.23
CA PHE A 51 18.91 -0.56 -3.24
C PHE A 51 17.59 -0.55 -2.47
N LEU A 52 17.51 0.16 -1.33
CA LEU A 52 16.29 0.32 -0.55
C LEU A 52 15.23 1.11 -1.33
N ILE A 53 15.61 2.22 -1.96
CA ILE A 53 14.71 3.02 -2.80
C ILE A 53 14.21 2.17 -3.99
N PHE A 54 15.10 1.47 -4.67
CA PHE A 54 14.74 0.60 -5.79
C PHE A 54 13.81 -0.54 -5.33
N GLY A 55 14.10 -1.18 -4.20
CA GLY A 55 13.26 -2.23 -3.61
C GLY A 55 11.88 -1.73 -3.20
N LEU A 56 11.80 -0.52 -2.62
CA LEU A 56 10.53 0.12 -2.26
C LEU A 56 9.67 0.39 -3.51
N VAL A 57 10.27 0.99 -4.56
CA VAL A 57 9.58 1.28 -5.82
C VAL A 57 9.12 0.00 -6.52
N LEU A 58 9.96 -1.05 -6.54
CA LEU A 58 9.60 -2.32 -7.15
C LEU A 58 8.48 -3.04 -6.39
N THR A 59 8.48 -2.94 -5.06
CA THR A 59 7.43 -3.53 -4.22
C THR A 59 6.10 -2.80 -4.42
N ASP A 60 6.12 -1.47 -4.45
CA ASP A 60 4.95 -0.62 -4.72
C ASP A 60 4.36 -0.92 -6.10
N PHE A 61 5.22 -0.93 -7.14
CA PHE A 61 4.84 -1.33 -8.49
C PHE A 61 4.26 -2.74 -8.53
N GLY A 62 4.85 -3.70 -7.82
CA GLY A 62 4.34 -5.06 -7.74
C GLY A 62 2.95 -5.15 -7.11
N CYS A 63 2.72 -4.41 -6.02
CA CYS A 63 1.41 -4.33 -5.37
C CYS A 63 0.34 -3.73 -6.30
N ASP A 64 0.66 -2.63 -6.98
CA ASP A 64 -0.26 -1.96 -7.91
C ASP A 64 -0.52 -2.79 -9.18
N ALA A 65 0.52 -3.45 -9.71
CA ALA A 65 0.43 -4.33 -10.87
C ALA A 65 -0.46 -5.55 -10.59
N CYS A 66 -0.51 -6.05 -9.36
CA CYS A 66 -1.42 -7.14 -8.96
C CYS A 66 -2.84 -6.65 -8.67
N GLN A 67 -3.01 -5.39 -8.23
CA GLN A 67 -4.31 -4.85 -7.85
C GLN A 67 -5.26 -4.68 -9.06
N THR A 68 -4.76 -4.23 -10.20
CA THR A 68 -5.60 -3.96 -11.37
C THR A 68 -6.16 -5.25 -12.00
N PRO A 69 -5.33 -6.27 -12.32
CA PRO A 69 -5.82 -7.52 -12.90
C PRO A 69 -6.74 -8.29 -11.96
N SER A 70 -6.44 -8.33 -10.65
CA SER A 70 -7.29 -9.02 -9.67
C SER A 70 -8.69 -8.39 -9.58
N ARG A 71 -8.76 -7.06 -9.70
CA ARG A 71 -10.03 -6.33 -9.72
C ARG A 71 -10.81 -6.55 -11.02
N THR A 72 -10.13 -6.51 -12.16
CA THR A 72 -10.78 -6.75 -13.46
C THR A 72 -11.31 -8.19 -13.54
N TYR A 73 -10.51 -9.18 -13.15
CA TYR A 73 -10.91 -10.58 -13.07
C TYR A 73 -12.17 -10.78 -12.20
N MET A 74 -12.21 -10.12 -11.03
CA MET A 74 -13.40 -10.13 -10.18
C MET A 74 -14.63 -9.52 -10.90
N LEU A 75 -14.45 -8.41 -11.61
CA LEU A 75 -15.55 -7.77 -12.36
C LEU A 75 -15.99 -8.57 -13.59
N GLU A 76 -15.13 -9.43 -14.14
CA GLU A 76 -15.49 -10.32 -15.26
C GLU A 76 -16.30 -11.53 -14.80
N ILE A 77 -16.07 -12.03 -13.59
CA ILE A 77 -16.78 -13.21 -13.06
C ILE A 77 -18.11 -12.84 -12.42
N LEU A 78 -18.19 -11.67 -11.78
CA LEU A 78 -19.42 -11.26 -11.10
C LEU A 78 -20.44 -10.73 -12.11
N PRO A 79 -21.74 -11.02 -11.93
CA PRO A 79 -22.77 -10.38 -12.73
C PRO A 79 -22.85 -8.87 -12.42
N SER A 80 -23.31 -8.08 -13.39
CA SER A 80 -23.34 -6.61 -13.33
C SER A 80 -24.06 -6.04 -12.11
N GLN A 81 -25.10 -6.73 -11.63
CA GLN A 81 -25.85 -6.37 -10.43
C GLN A 81 -25.03 -6.52 -9.14
N GLU A 82 -24.05 -7.42 -9.11
CA GLU A 82 -23.26 -7.76 -7.92
C GLU A 82 -21.86 -7.12 -7.90
N HIS A 83 -21.46 -6.39 -8.94
CA HIS A 83 -20.16 -5.69 -9.00
C HIS A 83 -19.87 -4.86 -7.74
N HIS A 84 -20.88 -4.15 -7.22
CA HIS A 84 -20.74 -3.34 -6.01
C HIS A 84 -20.46 -4.19 -4.75
N ARG A 85 -21.02 -5.40 -4.68
CA ARG A 85 -20.78 -6.35 -3.58
C ARG A 85 -19.37 -6.92 -3.68
N GLY A 86 -18.93 -7.32 -4.87
CA GLY A 86 -17.56 -7.77 -5.12
C GLY A 86 -16.52 -6.73 -4.72
N LEU A 87 -16.67 -5.50 -5.20
CA LEU A 87 -15.81 -4.36 -4.84
C LEU A 87 -15.80 -4.09 -3.33
N SER A 88 -16.93 -4.29 -2.66
CA SER A 88 -17.02 -4.18 -1.20
C SER A 88 -16.26 -5.29 -0.48
N TYR A 89 -16.35 -6.55 -0.94
CA TYR A 89 -15.58 -7.66 -0.37
C TYR A 89 -14.06 -7.50 -0.60
N PHE A 90 -13.67 -7.04 -1.79
CA PHE A 90 -12.27 -6.73 -2.10
C PHE A 90 -11.71 -5.68 -1.13
N THR A 91 -12.45 -4.58 -0.93
CA THR A 91 -12.05 -3.51 -0.01
C THR A 91 -12.03 -3.99 1.45
N LEU A 92 -13.01 -4.81 1.85
CA LEU A 92 -13.08 -5.38 3.19
C LEU A 92 -11.86 -6.26 3.49
N MET A 93 -11.50 -7.16 2.59
CA MET A 93 -10.34 -8.04 2.75
C MET A 93 -9.02 -7.28 2.74
N ALA A 94 -8.90 -6.26 1.87
CA ALA A 94 -7.75 -5.37 1.86
C ALA A 94 -7.60 -4.61 3.20
N GLY A 95 -8.70 -4.10 3.77
CA GLY A 95 -8.70 -3.42 5.06
C GLY A 95 -8.37 -4.34 6.23
N LEU A 96 -8.84 -5.59 6.23
CA LEU A 96 -8.49 -6.59 7.25
C LEU A 96 -7.00 -6.96 7.18
N GLY A 97 -6.48 -7.24 5.98
CA GLY A 97 -5.06 -7.51 5.77
C GLY A 97 -4.18 -6.35 6.21
N GLY A 98 -4.56 -5.12 5.85
CA GLY A 98 -3.90 -3.91 6.31
C GLY A 98 -3.91 -3.76 7.83
N THR A 99 -5.04 -4.06 8.48
CA THR A 99 -5.19 -3.95 9.95
C THR A 99 -4.25 -4.91 10.67
N ILE A 100 -4.18 -6.16 10.20
CA ILE A 100 -3.27 -7.18 10.76
C ILE A 100 -1.82 -6.77 10.51
N GLY A 101 -1.48 -6.31 9.30
CA GLY A 101 -0.12 -5.90 8.94
C GLY A 101 0.38 -4.70 9.76
N TYR A 102 -0.45 -3.69 9.95
CA TYR A 102 -0.10 -2.52 10.76
C TYR A 102 -0.08 -2.83 12.26
N ALA A 103 -1.00 -3.68 12.75
CA ALA A 103 -1.00 -4.13 14.14
C ALA A 103 0.28 -4.92 14.46
N MET A 104 0.71 -5.81 13.57
CA MET A 104 1.95 -6.58 13.71
C MET A 104 3.20 -5.70 13.80
N GLN A 105 3.23 -4.58 13.06
CA GLN A 105 4.33 -3.59 13.11
C GLN A 105 4.32 -2.75 14.39
N SER A 106 3.17 -2.63 15.07
CA SER A 106 3.07 -1.86 16.32
C SER A 106 3.60 -2.60 17.55
N ILE A 107 3.74 -3.93 17.47
CA ILE A 107 4.17 -4.77 18.59
C ILE A 107 5.66 -4.55 18.87
N ASP A 108 6.02 -4.36 20.14
CA ASP A 108 7.41 -4.31 20.56
C ASP A 108 8.03 -5.71 20.60
N TRP A 109 8.56 -6.15 19.46
CA TRP A 109 9.27 -7.44 19.37
C TRP A 109 10.55 -7.49 20.21
N GLN A 110 11.14 -6.34 20.58
CA GLN A 110 12.44 -6.30 21.27
C GLN A 110 12.32 -6.69 22.75
N SER A 111 11.24 -6.31 23.41
CA SER A 111 10.95 -6.71 24.80
C SER A 111 10.63 -8.21 24.92
N MET A 112 10.05 -8.81 23.88
CA MET A 112 9.74 -10.25 23.84
C MET A 112 10.98 -11.13 23.68
N VAL A 113 11.97 -10.69 22.90
CA VAL A 113 13.20 -11.46 22.60
C VAL A 113 14.16 -11.47 23.79
N SER A 114 14.18 -10.40 24.59
CA SER A 114 15.03 -10.30 25.78
C SER A 114 14.73 -11.39 26.83
N TYR A 115 13.61 -12.09 26.71
CA TYR A 115 13.23 -13.23 27.55
C TYR A 115 13.75 -14.59 27.04
N HIS A 116 14.11 -14.72 25.75
CA HIS A 116 14.30 -16.04 25.12
C HIS A 116 15.75 -16.41 24.73
N SER A 117 16.66 -15.50 24.37
CA SER A 117 18.07 -15.87 24.09
C SER A 117 19.03 -14.67 23.91
N SER A 118 20.25 -14.86 24.40
CA SER A 118 21.43 -14.02 24.18
C SER A 118 22.02 -14.23 22.78
N ASP A 119 21.50 -13.53 21.76
CA ASP A 119 22.31 -12.96 20.65
C ASP A 119 21.46 -12.31 19.53
N VAL A 120 21.80 -11.04 19.24
CA VAL A 120 21.75 -10.29 17.96
C VAL A 120 20.42 -10.10 17.18
N LEU A 121 19.25 -10.62 17.57
CA LEU A 121 18.04 -10.39 16.75
C LEU A 121 17.35 -9.04 17.02
N SER A 122 17.66 -8.04 16.18
CA SER A 122 17.02 -6.71 16.22
C SER A 122 15.53 -6.77 15.83
N HIS A 123 14.71 -5.85 16.35
CA HIS A 123 13.26 -5.71 16.07
C HIS A 123 12.90 -5.86 14.59
N SER A 124 13.72 -5.30 13.70
CA SER A 124 13.55 -5.36 12.24
C SER A 124 13.56 -6.79 11.69
N HIS A 125 14.46 -7.66 12.16
CA HIS A 125 14.60 -9.02 11.60
C HIS A 125 13.38 -9.90 11.88
N ILE A 126 12.75 -9.75 13.03
CA ILE A 126 11.56 -10.54 13.41
C ILE A 126 10.36 -10.13 12.57
N THR A 127 10.15 -8.82 12.38
CA THR A 127 9.07 -8.33 11.54
C THR A 127 9.22 -8.81 10.10
N PHE A 128 10.45 -8.82 9.55
CA PHE A 128 10.72 -9.39 8.23
C PHE A 128 10.49 -10.90 8.16
N TYR A 129 10.87 -11.65 9.19
CA TYR A 129 10.64 -13.09 9.24
C TYR A 129 9.15 -13.44 9.26
N VAL A 130 8.36 -12.77 10.11
CA VAL A 130 6.91 -13.00 10.18
C VAL A 130 6.24 -12.61 8.86
N ALA A 131 6.62 -11.48 8.26
CA ALA A 131 6.11 -11.08 6.95
C ALA A 131 6.41 -12.13 5.86
N LEU A 132 7.60 -12.74 5.88
CA LEU A 132 7.98 -13.81 4.95
C LEU A 132 7.14 -15.07 5.15
N VAL A 133 6.89 -15.49 6.39
CA VAL A 133 6.01 -16.63 6.69
C VAL A 133 4.58 -16.36 6.20
N CYS A 134 4.04 -15.17 6.48
CA CYS A 134 2.72 -14.76 5.98
C CYS A 134 2.66 -14.77 4.45
N TYR A 135 3.70 -14.28 3.77
CA TYR A 135 3.78 -14.28 2.31
C TYR A 135 3.79 -15.70 1.74
N ILE A 136 4.60 -16.61 2.31
CA ILE A 136 4.64 -18.01 1.87
C ILE A 136 3.27 -18.68 2.05
N LEU A 137 2.61 -18.48 3.19
CA LEU A 137 1.26 -19.00 3.43
C LEU A 137 0.25 -18.45 2.41
N CYS A 138 0.31 -17.16 2.08
CA CYS A 138 -0.54 -16.53 1.08
C CYS A 138 -0.34 -17.14 -0.31
N VAL A 139 0.91 -17.36 -0.72
CA VAL A 139 1.24 -18.00 -2.00
C VAL A 139 0.75 -19.46 -2.03
N LEU A 140 0.97 -20.23 -0.97
CA LEU A 140 0.49 -21.62 -0.88
C LEU A 140 -1.03 -21.72 -0.96
N LEU A 141 -1.75 -20.84 -0.27
CA LEU A 141 -3.22 -20.75 -0.36
C LEU A 141 -3.68 -20.37 -1.78
N SER A 142 -2.98 -19.43 -2.42
CA SER A 142 -3.30 -19.01 -3.79
C SER A 142 -3.15 -20.16 -4.79
N ILE A 143 -2.03 -20.89 -4.70
CA ILE A 143 -1.75 -22.06 -5.54
C ILE A 143 -2.77 -23.19 -5.26
N SER A 144 -3.17 -23.39 -4.01
CA SER A 144 -4.14 -24.45 -3.64
C SER A 144 -5.57 -24.14 -4.10
N THR A 145 -5.91 -22.85 -4.26
CA THR A 145 -7.27 -22.40 -4.58
C THR A 145 -7.52 -22.31 -6.09
N GLN A 146 -6.49 -21.98 -6.87
CA GLN A 146 -6.56 -21.94 -8.33
C GLN A 146 -6.49 -23.37 -8.88
N LYS A 147 -7.62 -24.07 -9.01
CA LYS A 147 -7.71 -25.19 -9.95
C LYS A 147 -7.64 -24.59 -11.35
N GLU A 148 -6.47 -24.66 -11.98
CA GLU A 148 -6.32 -24.32 -13.38
C GLU A 148 -7.31 -25.18 -14.20
N LYS A 149 -8.21 -24.54 -14.95
CA LYS A 149 -8.98 -25.24 -15.99
C LYS A 149 -8.03 -25.49 -17.15
N THR A 150 -7.68 -26.75 -17.37
CA THR A 150 -6.87 -27.16 -18.51
C THR A 150 -7.57 -26.74 -19.80
N LEU A 151 -6.82 -26.15 -20.75
CA LEU A 151 -7.32 -25.74 -22.06
C LEU A 151 -8.13 -26.84 -22.78
N GLN A 152 -7.79 -28.11 -22.53
CA GLN A 152 -8.49 -29.29 -23.05
C GLN A 152 -9.93 -29.43 -22.53
N GLU A 153 -10.25 -28.97 -21.32
CA GLU A 153 -11.61 -29.03 -20.77
C GLU A 153 -12.54 -28.00 -21.42
N ILE A 154 -11.99 -26.83 -21.79
CA ILE A 154 -12.69 -25.80 -22.59
C ILE A 154 -12.94 -26.31 -24.01
N ILE A 155 -11.94 -26.95 -24.64
CA ILE A 155 -12.07 -27.55 -25.97
C ILE A 155 -13.07 -28.72 -25.96
N ASN A 156 -13.04 -29.57 -24.93
CA ASN A 156 -13.98 -30.69 -24.81
C ASN A 156 -15.42 -30.24 -24.52
N THR A 157 -15.60 -29.14 -23.77
CA THR A 157 -16.90 -28.50 -23.57
C THR A 157 -17.40 -27.81 -24.86
N SER A 158 -16.49 -27.24 -25.65
CA SER A 158 -16.80 -26.70 -26.98
C SER A 158 -17.20 -27.78 -27.98
N ASN A 159 -16.60 -28.97 -27.91
CA ASN A 159 -16.86 -30.07 -28.84
C ASN A 159 -18.12 -30.89 -28.49
N SER A 160 -18.66 -30.75 -27.28
CA SER A 160 -19.81 -31.53 -26.80
C SER A 160 -21.17 -30.83 -27.00
N ASN A 161 -21.19 -29.55 -27.39
CA ASN A 161 -22.42 -28.80 -27.71
C ASN A 161 -22.17 -27.80 -28.85
N PRO A 162 -22.15 -28.27 -30.13
CA PRO A 162 -21.88 -27.41 -31.29
C PRO A 162 -23.00 -26.40 -31.59
N ASP A 163 -24.26 -26.70 -31.25
CA ASP A 163 -25.43 -25.90 -31.65
C ASP A 163 -25.59 -24.60 -30.84
N ASN A 164 -24.93 -24.50 -29.68
CA ASN A 164 -24.97 -23.30 -28.82
C ASN A 164 -23.80 -22.35 -29.12
N TYR A 165 -22.85 -22.76 -29.97
CA TYR A 165 -21.65 -22.00 -30.25
C TYR A 165 -21.80 -21.14 -31.51
N GLU A 166 -22.63 -21.52 -32.47
CA GLU A 166 -22.85 -20.72 -33.69
C GLU A 166 -23.58 -19.39 -33.38
N SER A 167 -24.42 -19.33 -32.34
CA SER A 167 -25.03 -18.07 -31.86
C SER A 167 -24.05 -17.20 -31.06
N ILE A 168 -23.18 -17.80 -30.24
CA ILE A 168 -22.14 -17.09 -29.47
C ILE A 168 -21.04 -16.59 -30.42
N ILE A 169 -20.69 -17.38 -31.43
CA ILE A 169 -19.76 -16.99 -32.49
C ILE A 169 -20.37 -15.90 -33.36
N ASN A 170 -21.64 -15.99 -33.77
CA ASN A 170 -22.19 -14.99 -34.68
C ASN A 170 -22.45 -13.64 -34.00
N ASP A 171 -22.66 -13.60 -32.68
CA ASP A 171 -22.67 -12.35 -31.90
C ASP A 171 -21.25 -11.76 -31.68
N ASP A 172 -20.19 -12.59 -31.67
CA ASP A 172 -18.80 -12.14 -31.38
C ASP A 172 -17.90 -12.02 -32.64
N LEU A 173 -18.27 -12.67 -33.75
CA LEU A 173 -17.64 -12.52 -35.08
C LEU A 173 -18.34 -11.48 -35.95
N GLY A 174 -19.45 -10.92 -35.46
CA GLY A 174 -20.22 -9.86 -36.10
C GLY A 174 -19.69 -8.43 -35.90
N GLU A 175 -18.44 -8.19 -35.47
CA GLU A 175 -17.73 -6.91 -35.67
C GLU A 175 -16.26 -6.97 -35.20
N THR A 176 -15.36 -7.28 -36.14
CA THR A 176 -14.04 -6.65 -36.35
C THR A 176 -13.32 -5.99 -35.14
N ASN A 177 -13.04 -6.69 -34.04
CA ASN A 177 -12.24 -6.13 -32.93
C ASN A 177 -11.06 -6.99 -32.43
N GLN A 178 -10.91 -8.25 -32.84
CA GLN A 178 -9.74 -9.07 -32.46
C GLN A 178 -8.42 -8.58 -33.11
N THR A 179 -8.46 -7.81 -34.20
CA THR A 179 -7.26 -7.24 -34.85
C THR A 179 -6.76 -5.94 -34.21
N LYS A 180 -7.43 -5.38 -33.18
CA LYS A 180 -6.98 -4.14 -32.51
C LYS A 180 -6.05 -4.37 -31.32
N PHE A 181 -5.93 -5.59 -30.79
CA PHE A 181 -5.11 -5.84 -29.61
C PHE A 181 -3.60 -5.87 -29.89
N THR A 182 -3.18 -5.94 -31.17
CA THR A 182 -1.77 -6.04 -31.57
C THR A 182 -1.14 -4.70 -31.98
N ASN A 183 -1.92 -3.64 -32.17
CA ASN A 183 -1.42 -2.29 -32.45
C ASN A 183 -1.69 -1.34 -31.26
N PHE A 184 -1.06 -1.63 -30.12
CA PHE A 184 -1.06 -0.76 -28.94
C PHE A 184 -0.21 0.49 -29.20
N ASN A 185 -0.72 1.39 -30.04
CA ASN A 185 -0.05 2.64 -30.36
C ASN A 185 -0.35 3.64 -29.24
N PHE A 186 0.68 4.13 -28.53
CA PHE A 186 0.53 5.14 -27.46
C PHE A 186 -0.31 6.35 -27.91
N LYS A 187 -0.30 6.66 -29.22
CA LYS A 187 -1.14 7.69 -29.83
C LYS A 187 -2.64 7.40 -29.72
N ASN A 188 -3.06 6.13 -29.86
CA ASN A 188 -4.46 5.73 -29.73
C ASN A 188 -4.92 5.77 -28.27
N LEU A 189 -4.02 5.42 -27.33
CA LEU A 189 -4.29 5.49 -25.90
C LEU A 189 -4.43 6.95 -25.43
N TYR A 190 -3.51 7.81 -25.87
CA TYR A 190 -3.55 9.24 -25.62
C TYR A 190 -4.77 9.90 -26.27
N ALA A 191 -5.10 9.55 -27.52
CA ALA A 191 -6.29 10.05 -28.19
C ALA A 191 -7.56 9.63 -27.42
N SER A 192 -7.66 8.40 -26.92
CA SER A 192 -8.78 7.95 -26.09
C SER A 192 -8.88 8.67 -24.74
N ILE A 193 -7.75 9.01 -24.11
CA ILE A 193 -7.72 9.80 -22.87
C ILE A 193 -8.21 11.23 -23.13
N VAL A 194 -7.79 11.84 -24.24
CA VAL A 194 -8.16 13.22 -24.60
C VAL A 194 -9.61 13.32 -25.11
N ASN A 195 -10.12 12.31 -25.83
CA ASN A 195 -11.50 12.28 -26.32
C ASN A 195 -12.54 11.83 -25.28
N MET A 196 -12.18 11.74 -24.00
CA MET A 196 -13.07 11.29 -22.95
C MET A 196 -14.17 12.33 -22.64
N PRO A 197 -15.44 11.93 -22.41
CA PRO A 197 -16.51 12.87 -22.05
C PRO A 197 -16.19 13.62 -20.75
N LYS A 198 -16.57 14.90 -20.68
CA LYS A 198 -16.23 15.83 -19.59
C LYS A 198 -16.49 15.25 -18.18
N SER A 199 -17.59 14.51 -18.01
CA SER A 199 -17.96 13.91 -16.73
C SER A 199 -17.01 12.80 -16.26
N MET A 200 -16.46 11.99 -17.17
CA MET A 200 -15.48 10.95 -16.82
C MET A 200 -14.09 11.54 -16.60
N TYR A 201 -13.72 12.57 -17.38
CA TYR A 201 -12.44 13.27 -17.17
C TYR A 201 -12.33 13.89 -15.78
N ILE A 202 -13.37 14.59 -15.31
CA ILE A 202 -13.40 15.20 -13.97
C ILE A 202 -13.26 14.12 -12.89
N LEU A 203 -13.95 12.98 -13.06
CA LEU A 203 -13.88 11.85 -12.13
C LEU A 203 -12.46 11.27 -12.03
N CYS A 204 -11.80 11.05 -13.18
CA CYS A 204 -10.42 10.57 -13.22
C CYS A 204 -9.45 11.56 -12.56
N LEU A 205 -9.62 12.86 -12.82
CA LEU A 205 -8.79 13.91 -12.22
C LEU A 205 -8.96 14.00 -10.70
N THR A 206 -10.19 13.96 -10.20
CA THR A 206 -10.46 13.94 -8.76
C THR A 206 -9.87 12.69 -8.11
N ASN A 207 -10.04 11.53 -8.74
CA ASN A 207 -9.47 10.28 -8.23
C ASN A 207 -7.93 10.33 -8.18
N TYR A 208 -7.29 10.94 -9.17
CA TYR A 208 -5.84 11.14 -9.20
C TYR A 208 -5.34 12.00 -8.03
N PHE A 209 -5.96 13.16 -7.78
CA PHE A 209 -5.59 14.02 -6.66
C PHE A 209 -5.84 13.37 -5.30
N SER A 210 -6.95 12.64 -5.14
CA SER A 210 -7.23 11.89 -3.92
C SER A 210 -6.18 10.82 -3.64
N TRP A 211 -5.70 10.12 -4.68
CA TRP A 211 -4.61 9.15 -4.56
C TRP A 211 -3.28 9.80 -4.14
N ILE A 212 -2.92 10.95 -4.72
CA ILE A 212 -1.72 11.70 -4.31
C ILE A 212 -1.80 12.04 -2.82
N SER A 213 -2.93 12.59 -2.36
CA SER A 213 -3.12 12.95 -0.95
C SER A 213 -2.98 11.74 -0.03
N LEU A 214 -3.52 10.59 -0.42
CA LEU A 214 -3.47 9.37 0.36
C LEU A 214 -2.03 8.81 0.50
N VAL A 215 -1.27 8.79 -0.59
CA VAL A 215 0.12 8.31 -0.59
C VAL A 215 1.00 9.23 0.25
N CYS A 216 0.89 10.55 0.06
CA CYS A 216 1.63 11.52 0.86
C CYS A 216 1.32 11.38 2.35
N TYR A 217 0.03 11.26 2.71
CA TYR A 217 -0.37 11.03 4.09
C TYR A 217 0.29 9.75 4.64
N SER A 218 0.19 8.64 3.90
CA SER A 218 0.67 7.33 4.39
C SER A 218 2.18 7.28 4.62
N LEU A 219 2.97 7.94 3.76
CA LEU A 219 4.43 7.98 3.88
C LEU A 219 4.91 8.83 5.07
N TYR A 220 4.30 9.99 5.29
CA TYR A 220 4.77 10.93 6.30
C TYR A 220 4.11 10.75 7.68
N PHE A 221 2.96 10.07 7.76
CA PHE A 221 2.19 9.94 8.99
C PHE A 221 2.99 9.35 10.16
N THR A 222 3.67 8.23 9.97
CA THR A 222 4.43 7.58 11.05
C THR A 222 5.61 8.43 11.52
N SER A 223 6.26 9.13 10.60
CA SER A 223 7.34 10.09 10.90
C SER A 223 6.81 11.31 11.65
N PHE A 224 5.64 11.82 11.28
CA PHE A 224 4.96 12.91 11.97
C PHE A 224 4.58 12.53 13.41
N VAL A 225 4.02 11.34 13.62
CA VAL A 225 3.69 10.84 14.96
C VAL A 225 4.96 10.68 15.82
N GLY A 226 6.04 10.14 15.25
CA GLY A 226 7.31 9.98 15.95
C GLY A 226 7.97 11.29 16.38
N THR A 227 7.94 12.30 15.51
CA THR A 227 8.63 13.59 15.74
C THR A 227 7.77 14.61 16.47
N VAL A 228 6.51 14.82 16.05
CA VAL A 228 5.68 15.92 16.55
C VAL A 228 4.92 15.51 17.82
N ILE A 229 4.31 14.32 17.81
CA ILE A 229 3.48 13.87 18.94
C ILE A 229 4.35 13.33 20.07
N TYR A 230 5.34 12.49 19.72
CA TYR A 230 6.23 11.90 20.70
C TYR A 230 7.46 12.76 20.99
N LYS A 231 7.75 13.83 20.24
CA LYS A 231 8.96 14.68 20.41
C LYS A 231 10.28 13.91 20.27
N GLY A 232 10.26 12.79 19.56
CA GLY A 232 11.42 11.97 19.31
C GLY A 232 12.33 12.57 18.24
N ASN A 233 13.64 12.29 18.33
CA ASN A 233 14.60 12.75 17.33
C ASN A 233 15.10 11.57 16.48
N PRO A 234 14.86 11.57 15.15
CA PRO A 234 15.31 10.49 14.28
C PRO A 234 16.83 10.45 14.08
N THR A 235 17.57 11.54 14.31
CA THR A 235 19.05 11.57 14.15
C THR A 235 19.81 11.20 15.43
N ALA A 236 19.10 11.00 16.54
CA ALA A 236 19.72 10.59 17.80
C ALA A 236 20.28 9.15 17.71
N ALA A 237 21.40 8.89 18.40
CA ALA A 237 22.02 7.57 18.44
C ALA A 237 21.06 6.50 19.00
N ALA A 238 21.23 5.24 18.58
CA ALA A 238 20.31 4.12 18.86
C ALA A 238 20.03 3.86 20.36
N LEU A 239 20.92 4.27 21.27
CA LEU A 239 20.73 4.15 22.72
C LEU A 239 20.25 5.43 23.42
N ASN A 240 20.09 6.54 22.69
CA ASN A 240 19.63 7.78 23.30
C ASN A 240 18.12 7.69 23.61
N PRO A 241 17.66 8.25 24.74
CA PRO A 241 16.25 8.21 25.12
C PRO A 241 15.35 8.86 24.06
N ASN A 242 15.85 9.89 23.38
CA ASN A 242 15.13 10.59 22.30
C ASN A 242 14.90 9.72 21.05
N ARG A 243 15.74 8.70 20.81
CA ARG A 243 15.56 7.76 19.68
C ARG A 243 14.53 6.69 20.02
N ILE A 244 14.57 6.15 21.24
CA ILE A 244 13.58 5.20 21.75
C ILE A 244 12.18 5.84 21.75
N LEU A 245 12.09 7.13 22.11
CA LEU A 245 10.86 7.92 22.05
C LEU A 245 10.30 8.03 20.63
N TYR A 246 11.17 8.22 19.64
CA TYR A 246 10.80 8.23 18.21
C TYR A 246 10.31 6.87 17.76
N ASP A 247 11.04 5.79 18.08
CA ASP A 247 10.67 4.42 17.69
C ASP A 247 9.33 4.00 18.33
N ASN A 248 9.07 4.40 19.58
CA ASN A 248 7.77 4.24 20.23
C ASN A 248 6.65 5.04 19.54
N GLY A 249 6.95 6.25 19.07
CA GLY A 249 6.01 7.04 18.29
C GLY A 249 5.71 6.43 16.92
N VAL A 250 6.71 5.87 16.24
CA VAL A 250 6.51 5.14 14.97
C VAL A 250 5.61 3.93 15.19
N ARG A 251 5.82 3.15 16.25
CA ARG A 251 4.94 2.01 16.61
C ARG A 251 3.52 2.44 16.91
N PHE A 252 3.34 3.54 17.64
CA PHE A 252 2.03 4.12 17.89
C PHE A 252 1.36 4.65 16.60
N GLY A 253 2.15 5.18 15.67
CA GLY A 253 1.69 5.56 14.33
C GLY A 253 1.19 4.33 13.56
N SER A 254 1.96 3.25 13.52
CA SER A 254 1.52 1.98 12.92
C SER A 254 0.25 1.44 13.57
N PHE A 255 0.13 1.51 14.90
CA PHE A 255 -1.10 1.13 15.60
C PHE A 255 -2.32 1.98 15.18
N SER A 256 -2.12 3.28 15.01
CA SER A 256 -3.17 4.19 14.53
C SER A 256 -3.55 3.87 13.07
N MET A 257 -2.59 3.47 12.23
CA MET A 257 -2.85 3.02 10.86
C MET A 257 -3.69 1.74 10.79
N SER A 258 -3.66 0.89 11.83
CA SER A 258 -4.55 -0.28 11.92
C SER A 258 -6.03 0.14 11.99
N PHE A 259 -6.36 1.19 12.74
CA PHE A 259 -7.73 1.72 12.79
C PHE A 259 -8.16 2.40 11.49
N TYR A 260 -7.21 3.02 10.78
CA TYR A 260 -7.40 3.53 9.42
C TYR A 260 -7.86 2.40 8.49
N THR A 261 -7.11 1.31 8.40
CA THR A 261 -7.45 0.18 7.52
C THR A 261 -8.70 -0.55 7.96
N LEU A 262 -8.95 -0.65 9.28
CA LEU A 262 -10.16 -1.26 9.81
C LEU A 262 -11.41 -0.49 9.38
N SER A 263 -11.34 0.84 9.40
CA SER A 263 -12.45 1.69 8.95
C SER A 263 -12.77 1.52 7.48
N SER A 264 -11.78 1.18 6.63
CA SER A 264 -12.03 0.90 5.21
C SER A 264 -12.86 -0.38 4.98
N SER A 265 -12.87 -1.29 5.95
CA SER A 265 -13.67 -2.52 5.92
C SER A 265 -15.14 -2.31 6.32
N LEU A 266 -15.48 -1.17 6.94
CA LEU A 266 -16.85 -0.85 7.37
C LEU A 266 -17.68 -0.34 6.19
N LYS A 267 -18.86 -0.93 5.99
CA LYS A 267 -19.66 -0.82 4.76
C LYS A 267 -20.34 0.54 4.47
N GLN A 268 -20.00 1.67 5.11
CA GLN A 268 -20.89 2.83 5.04
C GLN A 268 -20.26 4.24 5.13
N ILE A 269 -20.52 5.01 4.07
CA ILE A 269 -20.96 6.43 3.95
C ILE A 269 -20.18 7.11 2.82
N TYR A 270 -20.71 6.96 1.60
CA TYR A 270 -19.97 7.24 0.37
C TYR A 270 -19.99 8.69 -0.11
N PHE A 271 -20.73 9.60 0.53
CA PHE A 271 -20.87 10.96 -0.02
C PHE A 271 -19.99 12.00 0.67
N PHE A 272 -19.82 11.93 1.99
CA PHE A 272 -19.06 12.92 2.75
C PHE A 272 -17.61 12.50 3.06
N GLY A 273 -17.14 11.35 2.54
CA GLY A 273 -15.82 10.79 2.87
C GLY A 273 -14.65 11.76 2.67
N HIS A 274 -14.60 12.45 1.52
CA HIS A 274 -13.55 13.42 1.22
C HIS A 274 -13.58 14.66 2.13
N PHE A 275 -14.78 15.14 2.48
CA PHE A 275 -14.93 16.27 3.42
C PHE A 275 -14.51 15.88 4.84
N ILE A 276 -14.93 14.70 5.29
CA ILE A 276 -14.56 14.15 6.61
C ILE A 276 -13.04 13.96 6.70
N TYR A 277 -12.42 13.46 5.63
CA TYR A 277 -10.96 13.37 5.54
C TYR A 277 -10.28 14.73 5.65
N SER A 278 -10.71 15.72 4.85
CA SER A 278 -10.11 17.06 4.90
C SER A 278 -10.23 17.71 6.27
N ILE A 279 -11.38 17.57 6.94
CA ILE A 279 -11.61 18.09 8.29
C ILE A 279 -10.73 17.32 9.30
N GLY A 280 -10.69 15.99 9.20
CA GLY A 280 -9.89 15.14 10.08
C GLY A 280 -8.39 15.44 9.99
N SER A 281 -7.84 15.53 8.78
CA SER A 281 -6.43 15.87 8.57
C SER A 281 -6.10 17.29 9.04
N MET A 282 -7.01 18.25 8.87
CA MET A 282 -6.83 19.61 9.39
C MET A 282 -6.79 19.64 10.92
N ILE A 283 -7.70 18.92 11.59
CA ILE A 283 -7.72 18.86 13.06
C ILE A 283 -6.45 18.18 13.59
N MET A 284 -5.98 17.11 12.93
CA MET A 284 -4.74 16.42 13.31
C MET A 284 -3.51 17.34 13.20
N PHE A 285 -3.49 18.24 12.20
CA PHE A 285 -2.42 19.23 12.05
C PHE A 285 -2.42 20.28 13.18
N ILE A 286 -3.60 20.76 13.59
CA ILE A 286 -3.73 21.80 14.63
C ILE A 286 -3.51 21.23 16.04
N LEU A 287 -3.98 20.01 16.30
CA LEU A 287 -3.97 19.39 17.63
C LEU A 287 -3.14 18.09 17.65
N PRO A 288 -1.80 18.17 17.75
CA PRO A 288 -0.91 17.01 17.74
C PRO A 288 -0.89 16.24 19.08
N TYR A 289 -2.05 15.71 19.49
CA TYR A 289 -2.19 14.88 20.68
C TYR A 289 -2.37 13.39 20.32
N LYS A 290 -1.93 12.51 21.22
CA LYS A 290 -2.01 11.05 21.05
C LYS A 290 -3.43 10.55 20.78
N TYR A 291 -4.40 11.00 21.58
CA TYR A 291 -5.80 10.56 21.45
C TYR A 291 -6.46 11.07 20.18
N VAL A 292 -6.16 12.31 19.78
CA VAL A 292 -6.65 12.92 18.53
C VAL A 292 -6.23 12.08 17.33
N THR A 293 -5.00 11.56 17.35
CA THR A 293 -4.45 10.74 16.26
C THR A 293 -5.20 9.43 16.06
N ILE A 294 -5.51 8.71 17.15
CA ILE A 294 -6.27 7.45 17.07
C ILE A 294 -7.70 7.71 16.59
N ILE A 295 -8.37 8.73 17.14
CA ILE A 295 -9.78 9.03 16.83
C ILE A 295 -9.95 9.51 15.38
N LEU A 296 -8.98 10.23 14.85
CA LEU A 296 -9.04 10.77 13.49
C LEU A 296 -8.49 9.82 12.42
N SER A 297 -7.69 8.81 12.78
CA SER A 297 -7.16 7.83 11.82
C SER A 297 -8.22 7.12 10.95
N PRO A 298 -9.39 6.71 11.50
CA PRO A 298 -10.49 6.14 10.71
C PRO A 298 -10.99 7.02 9.57
N THR A 299 -10.89 8.35 9.68
CA THR A 299 -11.38 9.28 8.63
C THR A 299 -10.70 9.05 7.28
N VAL A 300 -9.41 8.68 7.30
CA VAL A 300 -8.63 8.36 6.10
C VAL A 300 -9.09 7.03 5.49
N GLY A 301 -9.58 6.10 6.32
CA GLY A 301 -10.03 4.77 5.88
C GLY A 301 -11.33 4.84 5.11
N ILE A 302 -12.22 5.74 5.54
CA ILE A 302 -13.45 6.08 4.83
C ILE A 302 -13.12 6.69 3.45
N MET A 303 -12.08 7.54 3.37
CA MET A 303 -11.60 8.07 2.09
C MET A 303 -11.08 6.95 1.16
N TYR A 304 -10.28 6.03 1.69
CA TYR A 304 -9.76 4.90 0.92
C TYR A 304 -10.88 4.02 0.35
N ALA A 305 -11.91 3.71 1.14
CA ALA A 305 -13.07 2.96 0.67
C ALA A 305 -13.86 3.72 -0.42
N THR A 306 -14.04 5.03 -0.26
CA THR A 306 -14.73 5.89 -1.23
C THR A 306 -14.02 5.96 -2.58
N LEU A 307 -12.69 6.04 -2.57
CA LEU A 307 -11.84 6.04 -3.76
C LEU A 307 -12.12 4.84 -4.68
N PHE A 308 -12.42 3.69 -4.09
CA PHE A 308 -12.55 2.42 -4.79
C PHE A 308 -13.96 2.03 -5.24
N THR A 309 -14.98 2.74 -4.78
CA THR A 309 -16.37 2.39 -5.08
C THR A 309 -17.06 3.45 -5.91
N ILE A 310 -16.73 4.73 -5.68
CA ILE A 310 -17.37 5.85 -6.38
C ILE A 310 -17.13 5.77 -7.89
N PRO A 311 -15.89 5.57 -8.40
CA PRO A 311 -15.66 5.58 -9.84
C PRO A 311 -16.39 4.45 -10.55
N TYR A 312 -16.31 3.24 -10.00
CA TYR A 312 -16.95 2.05 -10.59
C TYR A 312 -18.48 2.14 -10.57
N ARG A 313 -19.06 2.69 -9.50
CA ARG A 313 -20.51 2.92 -9.43
C ARG A 313 -20.97 3.93 -10.47
N LEU A 314 -20.22 5.02 -10.65
CA LEU A 314 -20.55 6.03 -11.67
C LEU A 314 -20.41 5.49 -13.08
N VAL A 315 -19.38 4.68 -13.34
CA VAL A 315 -19.17 4.01 -14.62
C VAL A 315 -20.32 3.02 -14.90
N ALA A 316 -20.73 2.22 -13.92
CA ALA A 316 -21.86 1.30 -14.08
C ALA A 316 -23.16 2.04 -14.45
N ILE A 317 -23.49 3.13 -13.74
CA ILE A 317 -24.66 3.98 -14.04
C ILE A 317 -24.56 4.60 -15.43
N TYR A 318 -23.36 5.00 -15.86
CA TYR A 318 -23.14 5.58 -17.18
C TYR A 318 -23.41 4.55 -18.30
N HIS A 319 -22.96 3.31 -18.12
CA HIS A 319 -23.23 2.23 -19.07
C HIS A 319 -24.72 1.85 -19.11
N GLU A 320 -25.39 1.76 -17.96
CA GLU A 320 -26.85 1.52 -17.91
C GLU A 320 -27.62 2.62 -18.67
N LYS A 321 -27.31 3.89 -18.43
CA LYS A 321 -27.97 5.01 -19.13
C LYS A 321 -27.73 5.01 -20.63
N ASN A 322 -26.54 4.64 -21.09
CA ASN A 322 -26.24 4.56 -22.52
C ASN A 322 -26.95 3.39 -23.19
N VAL A 323 -27.03 2.23 -22.53
CA VAL A 323 -27.78 1.07 -23.01
C VAL A 323 -29.29 1.38 -23.07
N ASP A 324 -29.84 2.03 -22.04
CA ASP A 324 -31.24 2.45 -22.03
C ASP A 324 -31.55 3.53 -23.07
N SER A 325 -30.60 4.42 -23.34
CA SER A 325 -30.75 5.43 -24.39
C SER A 325 -30.75 4.77 -25.77
N ALA A 326 -29.84 3.81 -26.03
CA ALA A 326 -29.82 3.06 -27.27
C ALA A 326 -31.09 2.21 -27.47
N ARG A 327 -31.63 1.62 -26.39
CA ARG A 327 -32.86 0.80 -26.43
C ARG A 327 -34.15 1.61 -26.64
N ARG A 328 -34.14 2.94 -26.44
CA ARG A 328 -35.28 3.83 -26.76
C ARG A 328 -35.34 4.28 -28.22
N PHE A 329 -34.31 4.00 -29.01
CA PHE A 329 -34.25 4.36 -30.44
C PHE A 329 -34.42 3.16 -31.39
N VAL A 330 -34.73 1.97 -30.84
CA VAL A 330 -35.12 0.76 -31.58
C VAL A 330 -36.57 0.45 -31.29
#